data_AF-A0A8X6JKT6-F1
#
_entry.id   AF-A0A8X6JKT6-F1
#
_cell.length_a   1.000
_cell.length_b   1.000
_cell.length_c   1.000
_cell.angle_alpha   90.00
_cell.angle_beta   90.00
_cell.angle_gamma   90.00
#
_symmetry.space_group_name_H-M   'P 1'
#
loop_
_entity.id
_entity.type
_entity.pdbx_description
1 polymer ?
#
loop_
_entity_poly.entity_id
_entity_poly.type
_entity_poly.pdbx_seq_one_letter_code
_entity_poly.pdbx_strand_id
1 'polypeptide(L)'
;MPKRKKDKIKKQKLWCETQMAEAIESVLEKKMGYLQKPKEFRIPIASLFRLVNSKEKNANVAASTALVHKPELPEELEDKLQT
;
A
#
# COMPACT_ATOMS: atom_id res chain seq x y z
N MET A 1 32.07 19.06 12.04
CA MET A 1 31.69 17.89 11.22
C MET A 1 30.18 17.67 11.33
N PRO A 2 29.41 17.60 10.24
CA PRO A 2 27.97 17.41 10.30
C PRO A 2 27.63 15.95 10.68
N LYS A 3 26.74 15.76 11.66
CA LYS A 3 26.34 14.43 12.14
C LYS A 3 25.46 13.72 11.11
N ARG A 4 25.90 12.56 10.59
CA ARG A 4 25.07 11.67 9.74
C ARG A 4 23.83 11.25 10.53
N LYS A 5 22.64 11.62 10.05
CA LYS A 5 21.37 11.13 10.60
C LYS A 5 21.30 9.63 10.32
N LYS A 6 21.06 8.81 11.36
CA LYS A 6 20.83 7.37 11.19
C LYS A 6 19.54 7.19 10.41
N ASP A 7 19.63 6.61 9.22
CA ASP A 7 18.45 6.25 8.43
C ASP A 7 17.61 5.26 9.24
N LYS A 8 16.40 5.68 9.63
CA LYS A 8 15.46 4.79 10.31
C LYS A 8 15.12 3.67 9.32
N ILE A 9 15.55 2.44 9.62
CA ILE A 9 15.13 1.24 8.90
C ILE A 9 13.59 1.29 8.85
N LYS A 10 13.04 1.55 7.66
CA LYS A 10 11.59 1.64 7.46
C LYS A 10 11.03 0.26 7.77
N LYS A 11 10.30 0.13 8.87
CA LYS A 11 9.59 -1.11 9.24
C LYS A 11 8.80 -1.55 8.00
N GLN A 12 9.15 -2.70 7.44
CA GLN A 12 8.45 -3.27 6.29
C GLN A 12 6.97 -3.41 6.62
N LYS A 13 6.13 -3.25 5.59
CA LYS A 13 4.68 -3.34 5.66
C LYS A 13 4.30 -4.70 6.25
N LEU A 14 3.85 -4.69 7.51
CA LEU A 14 3.45 -5.88 8.27
C LEU A 14 1.99 -6.28 8.01
N TRP A 15 1.42 -5.87 6.88
CA TRP A 15 0.02 -6.16 6.56
C TRP A 15 -0.04 -7.07 5.34
N CYS A 16 -0.82 -8.14 5.48
CA CYS A 16 -1.11 -9.06 4.39
C CYS A 16 -2.21 -8.48 3.48
N GLU A 17 -2.17 -8.82 2.20
CA GLU A 17 -3.18 -8.39 1.22
C GLU A 17 -4.59 -8.85 1.61
N THR A 18 -4.71 -10.07 2.13
CA THR A 18 -5.96 -10.63 2.66
C THR A 18 -6.54 -9.79 3.79
N GLN A 19 -5.70 -9.37 4.75
CA GLN A 19 -6.13 -8.52 5.86
C GLN A 19 -6.57 -7.12 5.39
N MET A 20 -5.92 -6.58 4.37
CA MET A 20 -6.31 -5.31 3.77
C MET A 20 -7.65 -5.43 3.03
N ALA A 21 -7.84 -6.53 2.27
CA ALA A 21 -9.09 -6.79 1.56
C ALA A 21 -10.27 -6.95 2.52
N GLU A 22 -10.14 -7.77 3.57
CA GLU A 22 -11.18 -7.95 4.60
C GLU A 22 -11.53 -6.62 5.31
N ALA A 23 -10.52 -5.78 5.56
CA ALA A 23 -10.74 -4.48 6.17
C ALA A 23 -11.49 -3.52 5.23
N ILE A 24 -11.17 -3.52 3.92
CA ILE A 24 -11.87 -2.71 2.91
C ILE A 24 -13.32 -3.16 2.78
N GLU A 25 -13.55 -4.47 2.65
CA GLU A 25 -14.89 -5.06 2.53
C GLU A 25 -15.75 -4.69 3.74
N SER A 26 -15.20 -4.85 4.96
CA SER A 26 -15.90 -4.48 6.18
C SER A 26 -16.28 -2.99 6.28
N VAL A 27 -15.46 -2.11 5.69
CA VAL A 27 -15.71 -0.67 5.66
C VAL A 27 -16.78 -0.33 4.62
N LEU A 28 -16.73 -0.97 3.44
CA LEU A 28 -17.73 -0.81 2.38
C LEU A 28 -19.11 -1.30 2.81
N GLU A 29 -19.17 -2.43 3.52
CA GLU A 29 -20.40 -3.00 4.08
C GLU A 29 -20.96 -2.21 5.29
N LYS A 30 -20.29 -1.11 5.70
CA LYS A 30 -20.63 -0.31 6.89
C LYS A 30 -20.74 -1.12 8.20
N LYS A 31 -20.18 -2.32 8.26
CA LYS A 31 -20.17 -3.17 9.48
C LYS A 31 -19.35 -2.53 10.60
N MET A 32 -18.32 -1.73 10.28
CA MET A 32 -17.53 -0.96 11.24
C MET A 32 -16.98 0.35 10.67
N GLY A 33 -16.66 1.30 11.56
CA GLY A 33 -16.04 2.57 11.20
C GLY A 33 -14.56 2.45 10.85
N TYR A 34 -14.10 3.35 9.97
CA TYR A 34 -12.71 3.47 9.47
C TYR A 34 -11.60 3.47 10.54
N LEU A 35 -11.93 3.85 11.78
CA LEU A 35 -10.98 3.98 12.88
C LEU A 35 -10.79 2.70 13.70
N GLN A 36 -11.69 1.72 13.57
CA GLN A 36 -11.66 0.49 14.36
C GLN A 36 -10.87 -0.62 13.64
N LYS A 37 -11.11 -0.81 12.34
CA LYS A 37 -10.46 -1.85 11.52
C LYS A 37 -8.93 -1.82 11.51
N PRO A 38 -8.28 -0.64 11.43
CA PRO A 38 -6.81 -0.57 11.44
C PRO A 38 -6.15 -1.17 12.69
N LYS A 39 -6.84 -1.12 13.84
CA LYS A 39 -6.32 -1.66 15.10
C LYS A 39 -6.43 -3.19 15.15
N GLU A 40 -7.51 -3.73 14.59
CA GLU A 40 -7.82 -5.15 14.57
C GLU A 40 -6.91 -5.90 13.59
N PHE A 41 -6.76 -5.37 12.36
CA PHE A 41 -5.99 -6.00 11.29
C PHE A 41 -4.52 -5.54 11.24
N ARG A 42 -4.07 -4.72 12.20
CA ARG A 42 -2.73 -4.11 12.25
C ARG A 42 -2.32 -3.41 10.93
N ILE A 43 -3.28 -2.85 10.22
CA ILE A 43 -3.06 -2.15 8.96
C ILE A 43 -2.89 -0.63 9.18
N PRO A 44 -2.12 0.08 8.36
CA PRO A 44 -2.03 1.53 8.44
C PRO A 44 -3.36 2.19 8.07
N ILE A 45 -3.86 3.09 8.94
CA ILE A 45 -5.09 3.87 8.70
C ILE A 45 -5.00 4.62 7.36
N ALA A 46 -3.84 5.25 7.09
CA ALA A 46 -3.62 6.00 5.86
C ALA A 46 -3.72 5.11 4.60
N SER A 47 -3.25 3.86 4.66
CA SER A 47 -3.37 2.92 3.55
C SER A 47 -4.82 2.51 3.34
N LEU A 48 -5.53 2.15 4.41
CA LEU A 48 -6.95 1.78 4.33
C LEU A 48 -7.78 2.93 3.76
N PHE A 49 -7.59 4.15 4.27
CA PHE A 49 -8.30 5.33 3.79
C PHE A 49 -8.03 5.59 2.30
N ARG A 50 -6.76 5.54 1.88
CA ARG A 50 -6.38 5.71 0.48
C ARG A 50 -7.05 4.67 -0.44
N LEU A 51 -7.12 3.42 0.00
CA LEU A 51 -7.67 2.33 -0.80
C LEU A 51 -9.20 2.35 -0.84
N VAL A 52 -9.87 2.65 0.27
CA VAL A 52 -11.34 2.76 0.30
C VAL A 52 -11.84 3.97 -0.50
N ASN A 53 -11.12 5.10 -0.47
CA ASN A 53 -11.45 6.27 -1.30
C ASN A 53 -10.98 6.15 -2.76
N SER A 54 -10.33 5.05 -3.14
CA SER A 54 -9.97 4.83 -4.54
C SER A 54 -11.22 4.54 -5.38
N LYS A 55 -11.13 4.71 -6.70
CA LYS A 55 -12.26 4.41 -7.62
C LYS A 55 -12.60 2.92 -7.68
N GLU A 56 -11.72 2.06 -7.16
CA GLU A 56 -11.86 0.62 -7.13
C GLU A 56 -12.85 0.18 -6.04
N LYS A 57 -14.00 -0.37 -6.43
CA LYS A 57 -15.00 -0.91 -5.49
C LYS A 57 -14.69 -2.35 -5.05
N ASN A 58 -13.80 -3.04 -5.75
CA ASN A 58 -13.42 -4.42 -5.44
C ASN A 58 -12.28 -4.44 -4.41
N ALA A 59 -12.54 -5.02 -3.24
CA ALA A 59 -11.58 -5.07 -2.12
C ALA A 59 -10.28 -5.80 -2.48
N ASN A 60 -10.37 -6.92 -3.20
CA ASN A 60 -9.19 -7.70 -3.65
C ASN A 60 -8.31 -6.92 -4.63
N VAL A 61 -8.93 -6.18 -5.55
CA VAL A 61 -8.19 -5.35 -6.53
C VAL A 61 -7.58 -4.15 -5.81
N ALA A 62 -8.33 -3.47 -4.95
CA ALA A 62 -7.81 -2.35 -4.18
C ALA A 62 -6.62 -2.76 -3.28
N ALA A 63 -6.67 -3.94 -2.66
CA ALA A 63 -5.58 -4.46 -1.84
C ALA A 63 -4.30 -4.74 -2.65
N SER A 64 -4.41 -5.26 -3.86
CA SER A 64 -3.25 -5.61 -4.73
C SER A 64 -2.65 -4.39 -5.45
N THR A 65 -3.44 -3.37 -5.76
CA THR A 65 -2.98 -2.13 -6.42
C THR A 65 -1.99 -1.32 -5.56
N ALA A 66 -1.83 -1.64 -4.28
CA ALA A 66 -1.24 -0.76 -3.28
C ALA A 66 0.31 -0.63 -3.28
N LEU A 67 1.07 -1.35 -4.12
CA LEU A 67 2.52 -1.43 -3.95
C LEU A 67 3.43 -1.25 -5.15
N VAL A 68 2.98 -1.47 -6.37
CA VAL A 68 3.92 -1.65 -7.48
C VAL A 68 3.91 -0.41 -8.36
N HIS A 69 4.74 0.57 -8.02
CA HIS A 69 5.41 1.32 -9.09
C HIS A 69 6.61 0.45 -9.46
N LYS A 70 6.46 -0.40 -10.47
CA LYS A 70 7.62 -0.97 -11.15
C LYS A 70 8.14 0.18 -12.02
N PRO A 71 9.30 0.78 -11.75
CA PRO A 71 9.93 1.60 -12.75
C PRO A 71 10.28 0.66 -13.90
N GLU A 72 9.48 0.69 -14.96
CA GLU A 72 9.85 0.06 -16.22
C GLU A 72 10.87 1.00 -16.88
N LEU A 73 12.03 0.45 -17.23
CA LEU A 73 13.02 1.18 -18.00
C LEU A 73 12.44 1.33 -19.42
N PRO A 74 12.30 2.56 -19.95
CA PRO A 74 11.88 2.74 -21.34
C PRO A 74 12.81 1.97 -22.29
N GLU A 75 12.27 1.28 -23.29
CA GLU A 75 13.04 0.52 -24.28
C GLU A 75 14.19 1.36 -24.89
N GLU A 76 13.95 2.65 -25.14
CA GLU A 76 14.96 3.60 -25.64
C GLU A 76 16.23 3.72 -24.78
N LEU A 77 16.13 3.44 -23.47
CA LEU A 77 17.26 3.45 -22.54
C LEU A 77 17.92 2.08 -22.41
N GLU A 78 17.19 0.99 -22.67
CA GLU A 78 17.76 -0.37 -22.73
C GLU A 78 18.69 -0.52 -23.94
N ASP A 79 18.28 -0.01 -25.10
CA ASP A 79 19.08 -0.05 -26.33
C ASP A 79 20.42 0.71 -26.20
N LYS A 80 20.43 1.80 -25.43
CA LYS A 80 21.63 2.62 -25.20
C LYS A 80 22.65 1.99 -24.26
N LEU A 81 22.28 0.95 -23.52
CA LEU A 81 23.15 0.25 -22.58
C LEU A 81 23.77 -1.02 -23.17
N GLN A 82 23.36 -1.43 -24.38
CA GLN A 82 23.87 -2.62 -25.09
C GLN A 82 24.99 -2.31 -26.09
N THR A 83 25.47 -1.06 -26.15
CA THR A 83 26.63 -0.63 -26.96
C THR A 83 27.88 -0.53 -26.10
#